data_AF-A0A7C5HEN0-F1
#
_entry.id   AF-A0A7C5HEN0-F1
#
_cell.length_a   1.000
_cell.length_b   1.000
_cell.length_c   1.000
_cell.angle_alpha   90.00
_cell.angle_beta   90.00
_cell.angle_gamma   90.00
#
_symmetry.space_group_name_H-M   'P 1'
#
loop_
_entity.id
_entity.type
_entity.pdbx_description
1 polymer ?
#
loop_
_entity_poly.entity_id
_entity_poly.type
_entity_poly.pdbx_seq_one_letter_code
_entity_poly.pdbx_strand_id
1 'polypeptide(L)'
;MGGKLFRTFSFFSAMLSFFLLVGIFAILFTYAQDALHEFGFDFLWTEQWEPGEDDEGGIFGGYIPILGTLLSTIIAMVIAIPLAMGIAIFLTEIASVNVAKP
;
A
#
# COMPACT_ATOMS: atom_id res chain seq x y z
N MET A 1 24.87 18.73 21.75
CA MET A 1 24.63 17.27 21.90
C MET A 1 23.32 16.80 21.23
N GLY A 2 22.24 17.60 21.21
CA GLY A 2 20.95 17.18 20.61
C GLY A 2 20.96 16.83 19.11
N GLY A 3 21.74 17.52 18.26
CA GLY A 3 21.76 17.24 16.82
C GLY A 3 22.35 15.88 16.43
N LYS A 4 23.35 15.39 17.19
CA LYS A 4 23.90 14.04 16.96
C LYS A 4 22.92 12.95 17.42
N LEU A 5 22.21 13.20 18.53
CA LEU A 5 21.21 12.28 19.06
C LEU A 5 20.00 12.16 18.10
N PHE A 6 19.48 13.29 17.61
CA PHE A 6 18.38 13.33 16.64
C PHE A 6 18.77 12.62 15.34
N ARG A 7 19.96 12.91 14.80
CA ARG A 7 20.44 12.26 13.57
C ARG A 7 20.54 10.73 13.72
N THR A 8 21.09 10.23 14.83
CA THR A 8 21.20 8.79 15.07
C THR A 8 19.83 8.14 15.22
N PHE A 9 18.91 8.79 15.93
CA PHE A 9 17.55 8.27 16.11
C PHE A 9 16.76 8.23 14.79
N SER A 10 16.80 9.31 14.00
CA SER A 10 16.17 9.36 12.68
C SER A 10 16.79 8.33 11.72
N PHE A 11 18.11 8.15 11.75
CA PHE A 11 18.78 7.13 10.95
C PHE A 11 18.39 5.71 11.37
N PHE A 12 18.31 5.46 12.68
CA PHE A 12 17.84 4.18 13.21
C PHE A 12 16.38 3.91 12.81
N SER A 13 15.50 4.91 12.92
CA SER A 13 14.09 4.79 12.52
C SER A 13 13.94 4.52 11.02
N ALA A 14 14.71 5.22 10.18
CA ALA A 14 14.72 4.97 8.72
C ALA A 14 15.22 3.56 8.39
N MET A 15 16.32 3.13 9.02
CA MET A 15 16.89 1.80 8.83
C MET A 15 15.92 0.70 9.30
N LEU A 16 15.29 0.88 10.46
CA LEU A 16 14.29 -0.03 10.99
C LEU A 16 13.09 -0.15 10.04
N SER A 17 12.57 0.98 9.55
CA SER A 17 11.45 1.01 8.60
C SER A 17 11.80 0.30 7.31
N PHE A 18 13.01 0.51 6.80
CA PHE A 18 13.52 -0.19 5.62
C PHE A 18 13.55 -1.71 5.81
N PHE A 19 14.15 -2.20 6.91
CA PHE A 19 14.18 -3.64 7.18
C PHE A 19 12.80 -4.24 7.43
N LEU A 20 11.88 -3.48 8.05
CA LEU A 20 10.49 -3.92 8.22
C LEU A 20 9.79 -4.09 6.87
N LEU A 21 9.95 -3.13 5.95
CA LEU A 21 9.38 -3.24 4.60
C LEU A 21 9.95 -4.44 3.84
N VAL A 22 11.26 -4.67 3.92
CA VAL A 22 11.90 -5.85 3.32
C VAL A 22 11.39 -7.14 3.95
N GLY A 23 11.22 -7.18 5.27
CA GLY A 23 10.68 -8.34 5.98
C GLY A 23 9.24 -8.65 5.59
N ILE A 24 8.36 -7.63 5.56
CA ILE A 24 6.97 -7.77 5.10
C ILE A 24 6.93 -8.25 3.65
N PHE A 25 7.75 -7.67 2.78
CA PHE A 25 7.84 -8.08 1.39
C PHE A 25 8.26 -9.55 1.25
N ALA A 26 9.31 -9.97 1.97
CA ALA A 26 9.78 -11.36 1.93
C ALA A 26 8.70 -12.34 2.39
N ILE A 27 7.98 -12.02 3.47
CA ILE A 27 6.89 -12.84 3.98
C ILE A 27 5.75 -12.94 2.96
N LEU A 28 5.30 -11.80 2.44
CA LEU A 28 4.23 -11.76 1.43
C LEU A 28 4.63 -12.50 0.15
N PHE A 29 5.90 -12.41 -0.25
CA PHE A 29 6.41 -13.12 -1.41
C PHE A 29 6.34 -14.64 -1.21
N THR A 30 6.74 -15.16 -0.05
CA THR A 30 6.62 -16.59 0.26
C THR A 30 5.17 -17.05 0.20
N TYR A 31 4.25 -16.35 0.87
CA TYR A 31 2.82 -16.71 0.84
C TYR A 31 2.22 -16.60 -0.57
N ALA A 32 2.64 -15.62 -1.36
CA ALA A 32 2.18 -15.47 -2.74
C ALA A 32 2.65 -16.64 -3.61
N GLN A 33 3.86 -17.16 -3.41
CA GLN A 33 4.35 -18.35 -4.09
C GLN A 33 3.54 -19.60 -3.70
N ASP A 34 3.29 -19.79 -2.40
CA ASP A 34 2.50 -20.93 -1.91
C ASP A 34 1.07 -20.90 -2.48
N ALA A 35 0.43 -19.73 -2.50
CA ALA A 35 -0.89 -19.56 -3.10
C ALA A 35 -0.89 -19.85 -4.62
N LEU A 36 0.14 -19.41 -5.35
CA LEU A 36 0.25 -19.70 -6.79
C LEU A 36 0.51 -21.18 -7.08
N HIS A 37 1.20 -21.89 -6.18
CA HIS A 37 1.38 -23.34 -6.31
C HIS A 37 0.09 -24.13 -6.03
N GLU A 38 -0.71 -23.70 -5.04
CA GLU A 38 -1.97 -24.36 -4.68
C GLU A 38 -3.07 -24.09 -5.71
N PHE A 39 -3.26 -22.83 -6.12
CA PHE A 39 -4.36 -22.41 -7.00
C PHE A 39 -3.98 -22.27 -8.48
N GLY A 40 -2.69 -22.33 -8.81
CA GLY A 40 -2.18 -22.13 -10.16
C GLY A 40 -2.36 -20.70 -10.68
N PHE A 41 -2.07 -20.49 -11.97
CA PHE A 41 -2.27 -19.19 -12.63
C PHE A 41 -3.74 -18.83 -12.83
N ASP A 42 -4.64 -19.81 -12.79
CA ASP A 42 -6.08 -19.62 -12.96
C ASP A 42 -6.70 -18.79 -11.81
N PHE A 43 -6.04 -18.79 -10.64
CA PHE A 43 -6.33 -17.91 -9.50
C PHE A 43 -6.56 -16.44 -9.88
N LEU A 44 -5.82 -15.92 -10.85
CA LEU A 44 -5.89 -14.51 -11.24
C LEU A 44 -7.17 -14.16 -12.02
N TRP A 45 -7.81 -15.15 -12.64
CA TRP A 45 -9.03 -14.98 -13.43
C TRP A 45 -10.26 -15.59 -12.76
N THR A 46 -10.09 -16.46 -11.76
CA THR A 46 -11.22 -17.05 -11.07
C THR A 46 -11.88 -16.04 -10.13
N GLU A 47 -13.20 -15.90 -10.30
CA GLU A 47 -14.06 -15.06 -9.48
C GLU A 47 -14.66 -15.83 -8.29
N GLN A 48 -14.54 -17.16 -8.31
CA GLN A 48 -15.16 -18.04 -7.32
C GLN A 48 -14.46 -17.89 -5.98
N TRP A 49 -15.26 -17.64 -4.95
CA TRP A 49 -14.83 -17.62 -3.57
C TRP A 49 -15.69 -18.61 -2.79
N GLU A 50 -15.18 -19.84 -2.68
CA GLU A 50 -15.83 -20.96 -2.00
C GLU A 50 -14.93 -21.38 -0.83
N PRO A 51 -15.11 -20.78 0.36
CA PRO A 51 -14.40 -21.24 1.55
C PRO A 51 -14.88 -22.66 1.86
N GLY A 52 -13.98 -23.63 1.85
CA GLY A 52 -14.32 -25.01 2.16
C GLY A 52 -14.87 -25.15 3.58
N GLU A 53 -15.77 -26.12 3.78
CA GLU A 53 -16.15 -26.55 5.12
C GLU A 53 -15.01 -27.42 5.70
N ASP A 54 -14.68 -27.21 6.97
CA ASP A 54 -13.81 -28.09 7.79
C ASP A 54 -12.48 -28.54 7.16
N ASP A 55 -11.48 -27.65 7.12
CA ASP A 55 -10.07 -27.95 6.77
C ASP A 55 -9.83 -28.56 5.37
N GLU A 56 -10.86 -28.74 4.54
CA GLU A 56 -10.73 -29.09 3.12
C GLU A 56 -10.54 -27.81 2.29
N GLY A 57 -9.44 -27.75 1.53
CA GLY A 57 -9.00 -26.55 0.81
C GLY A 57 -10.11 -25.93 -0.04
N GLY A 58 -10.53 -24.71 0.33
CA GLY A 58 -11.49 -23.92 -0.43
C GLY A 58 -10.88 -23.29 -1.69
N ILE A 59 -11.73 -22.95 -2.66
CA ILE A 59 -11.32 -22.22 -3.86
C ILE A 59 -11.37 -20.73 -3.54
N PHE A 60 -10.21 -20.07 -3.55
CA PHE A 60 -10.12 -18.63 -3.33
C PHE A 60 -9.73 -17.94 -4.64
N GLY A 61 -10.62 -17.09 -5.16
CA GLY A 61 -10.34 -16.32 -6.37
C GLY A 61 -9.60 -15.02 -6.12
N GLY A 62 -8.54 -14.78 -6.88
CA GLY A 62 -7.73 -13.56 -6.83
C GLY A 62 -8.31 -12.39 -7.63
N TYR A 63 -9.23 -12.65 -8.56
CA TYR A 63 -9.75 -11.63 -9.47
C TYR A 63 -10.48 -10.48 -8.74
N ILE A 64 -11.40 -10.83 -7.84
CA ILE A 64 -12.21 -9.88 -7.07
C ILE A 64 -11.33 -8.95 -6.22
N PRO A 65 -10.39 -9.44 -5.38
CA PRO A 65 -9.54 -8.57 -4.57
C PRO A 65 -8.58 -7.69 -5.40
N ILE A 66 -8.09 -8.19 -6.54
CA ILE A 66 -7.26 -7.39 -7.47
C ILE A 66 -8.07 -6.21 -8.02
N LEU A 67 -9.26 -6.49 -8.55
CA LEU A 67 -10.14 -5.45 -9.08
C LEU A 67 -10.57 -4.45 -8.00
N GLY A 68 -10.91 -4.92 -6.80
CA GLY A 68 -11.29 -4.05 -5.68
C GLY A 68 -10.17 -3.07 -5.30
N THR A 69 -8.92 -3.55 -5.30
CA THR A 69 -7.74 -2.70 -5.03
C THR A 69 -7.53 -1.67 -6.13
N LEU A 70 -7.68 -2.07 -7.40
CA LEU A 70 -7.50 -1.16 -8.53
C LEU A 70 -8.59 -0.08 -8.54
N LEU A 71 -9.85 -0.47 -8.39
CA LEU A 71 -10.99 0.45 -8.37
C LEU A 71 -10.91 1.41 -7.19
N SER A 72 -10.60 0.93 -5.99
CA SER A 72 -10.44 1.80 -4.82
C SER A 72 -9.28 2.79 -4.99
N THR A 73 -8.15 2.36 -5.56
CA THR A 73 -7.03 3.25 -5.87
C THR A 73 -7.42 4.30 -6.91
N ILE A 74 -8.16 3.94 -7.96
CA ILE A 74 -8.65 4.88 -8.98
C ILE A 74 -9.59 5.91 -8.34
N ILE A 75 -10.57 5.47 -7.55
CA ILE A 75 -11.51 6.37 -6.86
C ILE A 75 -10.74 7.32 -5.94
N ALA A 76 -9.77 6.81 -5.18
CA ALA A 76 -8.93 7.62 -4.32
C ALA A 76 -8.13 8.68 -5.12
N MET A 77 -7.52 8.29 -6.25
CA MET A 77 -6.78 9.21 -7.13
C MET A 77 -7.68 10.30 -7.71
N VAL A 78 -8.89 9.95 -8.16
CA VAL A 78 -9.86 10.91 -8.74
C VAL A 78 -10.20 12.02 -7.75
N ILE A 79 -10.23 11.74 -6.45
CA ILE A 79 -10.49 12.74 -5.40
C ILE A 79 -9.19 13.44 -4.97
N ALA A 80 -8.11 12.68 -4.78
CA ALA A 80 -6.86 13.21 -4.26
C ALA A 80 -6.17 14.18 -5.23
N ILE A 81 -6.21 13.90 -6.54
CA ILE A 81 -5.57 14.74 -7.57
C ILE A 81 -6.15 16.16 -7.61
N PRO A 82 -7.46 16.39 -7.78
CA PRO A 82 -8.00 17.75 -7.82
C PRO A 82 -7.83 18.47 -6.48
N LEU A 83 -7.92 17.76 -5.36
CA LEU A 83 -7.67 18.34 -4.04
C LEU A 83 -6.21 18.80 -3.89
N ALA A 84 -5.25 17.95 -4.28
CA ALA A 84 -3.83 18.30 -4.26
C ALA A 84 -3.52 19.49 -5.17
N MET A 85 -4.13 19.55 -6.36
CA MET A 85 -4.02 20.69 -7.26
C MET A 85 -4.61 21.97 -6.64
N GLY A 86 -5.77 21.86 -5.98
CA GLY A 86 -6.40 22.98 -5.27
C GLY A 86 -5.53 23.54 -4.14
N ILE A 87 -4.91 22.65 -3.35
CA ILE A 87 -3.96 23.06 -2.29
C ILE A 87 -2.73 23.74 -2.90
N ALA A 88 -2.18 23.19 -3.99
CA ALA A 88 -1.01 23.76 -4.66
C ALA A 88 -1.29 25.17 -5.22
N ILE A 89 -2.45 25.38 -5.85
CA ILE A 89 -2.86 26.69 -6.37
C ILE A 89 -3.09 27.67 -5.22
N PHE A 90 -3.80 27.26 -4.16
CA PHE A 90 -4.03 28.11 -3.00
C PHE A 90 -2.71 28.60 -2.39
N LEU A 91 -1.74 27.71 -2.18
CA LEU A 91 -0.43 28.05 -1.62
C LEU A 91 0.38 29.00 -2.53
N THR A 92 0.20 28.91 -3.85
CA THR A 92 0.96 29.72 -4.82
C THR A 92 0.34 31.09 -5.07
N GLU A 93 -0.99 31.13 -5.23
CA GLU A 93 -1.69 32.32 -5.75
C GLU A 93 -2.44 33.11 -4.67
N ILE A 94 -2.88 32.45 -3.59
CA ILE A 94 -3.85 33.04 -2.64
C ILE A 94 -3.28 33.16 -1.22
N ALA A 95 -2.37 32.26 -0.82
CA ALA A 95 -1.89 32.18 0.56
C ALA A 95 -1.09 33.42 0.97
N SER A 96 -1.34 33.90 2.20
CA SER A 96 -0.57 34.99 2.79
C SER A 96 0.88 34.55 3.07
N VAL A 97 1.80 35.52 3.11
CA VAL A 97 3.26 35.30 3.29
C VAL A 97 3.61 34.48 4.54
N ASN A 98 2.73 34.43 5.55
CA ASN A 98 2.94 33.66 6.77
C ASN A 98 2.48 32.19 6.67
N VAL A 99 1.58 31.87 5.74
CA VAL A 99 1.06 30.50 5.50
C VAL A 99 1.84 29.80 4.38
N ALA A 100 2.40 30.56 3.44
CA ALA A 100 3.21 30.04 2.34
C ALA A 100 4.67 29.70 2.73
N LYS A 101 5.14 30.11 3.90
CA LYS A 101 6.50 29.80 4.38
C LYS A 101 6.55 28.39 5.00
N PRO A 102 7.58 27.58 4.66
CA PRO A 102 7.75 26.22 5.17
C PRO A 102 8.09 26.17 6.67
#